data_AF-A0A960TTS0-F1
#
_entry.id   AF-A0A960TTS0-F1
#
_cell.length_a   1.000
_cell.length_b   1.000
_cell.length_c   1.000
_cell.angle_alpha   90.00
_cell.angle_beta   90.00
_cell.angle_gamma   90.00
#
_symmetry.space_group_name_H-M   'P 1'
#
loop_
_entity.id
_entity.type
_entity.pdbx_description
1 polymer ?
#
loop_
_entity_poly.entity_id
_entity_poly.type
_entity_poly.pdbx_seq_one_letter_code
_entity_poly.pdbx_strand_id
1 'polypeptide(L)'
;DNWDRPFGSSVDNGPESGLWQLIAEYDIVNEFVQTRELTNGATVLDTLPLGRNTGLEAIRYEPRVLADPRFDGLAEAMQTVVDTDTIGLYQSRPPLRDALGTPVSELADLLPWEGYPAALDTFFMVTERVALRPTHVAKRPVSFYEYVDTSVHNGFIYFYSVTASDHAVDLDGTNLTVTGEGLVGDPGSSFVDISPGATAQTAEERAREGVNIYVYPNPATRDALEEFQELNPNEDDPTGVRVCFANLPMARNTIEIYSLNGDLIQTIDHDGTDGFGEACWNLVSRNGQEIVSGIYLYSVQSSDSRFDDFIGKFVVIR
;
A
#
# COMPACT_ATOMS: atom_id res chain seq x y z
N ASP A 1 -4.08 15.80 20.86
CA ASP A 1 -4.47 15.69 19.45
C ASP A 1 -5.93 15.29 19.50
N ASN A 2 -6.82 16.27 19.44
CA ASN A 2 -8.28 16.11 19.61
C ASN A 2 -8.89 15.54 18.31
N TRP A 3 -8.34 14.42 17.84
CA TRP A 3 -8.74 13.77 16.61
C TRP A 3 -9.77 12.69 16.95
N ASP A 4 -10.96 12.80 16.35
CA ASP A 4 -12.00 11.77 16.36
C ASP A 4 -12.18 11.28 14.92
N ARG A 5 -12.32 9.98 14.72
CA ARG A 5 -12.53 9.43 13.37
C ARG A 5 -13.93 9.81 12.86
N PRO A 6 -14.05 10.23 11.60
CA PRO A 6 -15.35 10.58 11.05
C PRO A 6 -16.29 9.36 10.97
N PHE A 7 -17.56 9.58 11.33
CA PHE A 7 -18.63 8.60 11.24
C PHE A 7 -18.78 8.06 9.80
N GLY A 8 -18.91 6.74 9.64
CA GLY A 8 -19.21 6.10 8.35
C GLY A 8 -18.01 5.49 7.61
N SER A 9 -16.78 5.62 8.11
CA SER A 9 -15.62 4.95 7.51
C SER A 9 -15.55 3.46 7.90
N SER A 10 -15.46 2.56 6.91
CA SER A 10 -15.13 1.15 7.11
C SER A 10 -14.01 0.73 6.16
N VAL A 11 -13.34 -0.39 6.44
CA VAL A 11 -12.36 -0.97 5.49
C VAL A 11 -13.04 -1.26 4.14
N ASP A 12 -14.30 -1.71 4.16
CA ASP A 12 -15.03 -2.05 2.93
C ASP A 12 -15.46 -0.85 2.08
N ASN A 13 -15.86 0.25 2.73
CA ASN A 13 -16.48 1.39 2.04
C ASN A 13 -15.61 2.64 2.02
N GLY A 14 -14.51 2.65 2.78
CA GLY A 14 -13.61 3.79 2.92
C GLY A 14 -14.27 5.00 3.61
N PRO A 15 -13.57 6.15 3.67
CA PRO A 15 -14.11 7.42 4.14
C PRO A 15 -15.13 8.03 3.18
N GLU A 16 -16.12 8.74 3.73
CA GLU A 16 -17.01 9.62 2.94
C GLU A 16 -16.22 10.65 2.12
N SER A 17 -16.77 11.06 0.97
CA SER A 17 -16.09 11.94 0.00
C SER A 17 -15.59 13.26 0.60
N GLY A 18 -16.23 13.78 1.64
CA GLY A 18 -15.85 15.05 2.30
C GLY A 18 -14.68 14.94 3.28
N LEU A 19 -14.15 13.74 3.52
CA LEU A 19 -13.09 13.47 4.50
C LEU A 19 -11.72 13.27 3.84
N TRP A 20 -11.70 13.18 2.52
CA TRP A 20 -10.48 13.09 1.75
C TRP A 20 -9.77 14.44 1.72
N GLN A 21 -8.46 14.39 1.94
CA GLN A 21 -7.59 15.57 1.87
C GLN A 21 -6.51 15.32 0.83
N LEU A 22 -6.28 16.30 -0.04
CA LEU A 22 -5.15 16.29 -0.96
C LEU A 22 -3.86 16.49 -0.17
N ILE A 23 -2.96 15.51 -0.23
CA ILE A 23 -1.66 15.52 0.47
C ILE A 23 -0.48 15.76 -0.49
N ALA A 24 -0.65 15.45 -1.77
CA ALA A 24 0.34 15.66 -2.83
C ALA A 24 -0.35 15.81 -4.19
N GLU A 25 0.19 16.66 -5.06
CA GLU A 25 -0.26 16.86 -6.44
C GLU A 25 0.97 16.85 -7.37
N TYR A 26 0.83 16.18 -8.51
CA TYR A 26 1.88 16.07 -9.50
C TYR A 26 1.35 16.48 -10.88
N ASP A 27 1.84 17.59 -11.41
CA ASP A 27 1.54 18.02 -12.78
C ASP A 27 2.46 17.29 -13.77
N ILE A 28 1.84 16.60 -14.73
CA ILE A 28 2.52 15.81 -15.76
C ILE A 28 2.80 16.68 -17.00
N VAL A 29 2.02 17.73 -17.23
CA VAL A 29 2.03 18.49 -18.48
C VAL A 29 1.74 19.97 -18.19
N ASN A 30 2.81 20.78 -18.10
CA ASN A 30 2.67 22.23 -17.96
C ASN A 30 2.06 22.92 -19.21
N GLU A 31 1.88 22.18 -20.33
CA GLU A 31 1.40 22.73 -21.59
C GLU A 31 0.61 21.73 -22.46
N PHE A 32 -0.61 22.09 -22.88
CA PHE A 32 -1.41 21.31 -23.80
C PHE A 32 -1.17 21.77 -25.24
N VAL A 33 -0.74 20.86 -26.13
CA VAL A 33 -0.52 21.18 -27.55
C VAL A 33 -1.74 20.75 -28.37
N GLN A 34 -2.50 21.72 -28.86
CA GLN A 34 -3.62 21.50 -29.77
C GLN A 34 -3.17 21.67 -31.23
N THR A 35 -3.61 20.75 -32.09
CA THR A 35 -3.41 20.86 -33.54
C THR A 35 -4.68 21.42 -34.18
N ARG A 36 -4.58 22.59 -34.83
CA ARG A 36 -5.70 23.20 -35.57
C ARG A 36 -5.42 23.28 -37.07
N GLU A 37 -6.38 22.89 -37.89
CA GLU A 37 -6.37 23.21 -39.32
C GLU A 37 -7.02 24.56 -39.56
N LEU A 38 -6.25 25.47 -40.17
CA LEU A 38 -6.73 26.76 -40.63
C LEU A 38 -7.55 26.60 -41.92
N THR A 39 -8.41 27.59 -42.20
CA THR A 39 -9.28 27.63 -43.38
C THR A 39 -8.53 27.61 -44.72
N ASN A 40 -7.22 27.86 -44.71
CA ASN A 40 -6.32 27.78 -45.86
C ASN A 40 -5.59 26.43 -45.98
N GLY A 41 -5.94 25.43 -45.16
CA GLY A 41 -5.32 24.10 -45.13
C GLY A 41 -3.99 24.03 -44.38
N ALA A 42 -3.55 25.11 -43.70
CA ALA A 42 -2.34 25.08 -42.90
C ALA A 42 -2.64 24.55 -41.48
N THR A 43 -1.81 23.63 -40.99
CA THR A 43 -1.88 23.15 -39.61
C THR A 43 -1.06 24.03 -38.69
N VAL A 44 -1.65 24.52 -37.61
CA VAL A 44 -0.96 25.29 -36.55
C VAL A 44 -0.99 24.49 -35.25
N LEU A 45 0.16 24.43 -34.58
CA LEU A 45 0.28 23.91 -33.22
C LEU A 45 0.09 25.08 -32.26
N ASP A 46 -0.91 24.99 -31.40
CA ASP A 46 -1.16 25.96 -30.33
C ASP A 46 -0.77 25.33 -29.00
N THR A 47 0.09 25.99 -28.23
CA THR A 47 0.63 25.48 -26.97
C THR A 47 0.04 26.29 -25.84
N LEU A 48 -0.87 25.67 -25.08
CA LEU A 48 -1.60 26.31 -24.00
C LEU A 48 -0.94 25.99 -22.66
N PRO A 49 -0.43 26.97 -21.90
CA PRO A 49 0.13 26.72 -20.58
C PRO A 49 -0.97 26.31 -19.60
N LEU A 50 -0.79 25.18 -18.90
CA LEU A 50 -1.75 24.66 -17.90
C LEU A 50 -1.52 25.24 -16.49
N GLY A 51 -0.82 26.37 -16.38
CA GLY A 51 -0.69 27.14 -15.13
C GLY A 51 0.58 26.82 -14.33
N ARG A 52 0.65 27.34 -13.10
CA ARG A 52 1.83 27.26 -12.20
C ARG A 52 1.40 26.64 -10.88
N ASN A 53 1.75 25.37 -10.65
CA ASN A 53 1.66 24.68 -9.36
C ASN A 53 2.91 23.82 -9.13
N THR A 54 4.10 24.41 -9.21
CA THR A 54 5.37 23.67 -9.17
C THR A 54 5.88 23.45 -7.75
N GLY A 55 5.12 22.81 -6.87
CA GLY A 55 5.69 22.21 -5.65
C GLY A 55 6.70 21.09 -5.92
N LEU A 56 7.37 21.11 -7.08
CA LEU A 56 8.02 20.00 -7.75
C LEU A 56 9.38 20.47 -8.27
N GLU A 57 10.44 20.06 -7.58
CA GLU A 57 11.49 19.36 -8.31
C GLU A 57 10.87 18.03 -8.72
N ALA A 58 11.00 17.60 -9.98
CA ALA A 58 10.70 16.22 -10.33
C ALA A 58 11.60 15.36 -9.43
N ILE A 59 11.03 14.69 -8.43
CA ILE A 59 11.75 13.66 -7.72
C ILE A 59 11.96 12.58 -8.77
N ARG A 60 13.16 12.56 -9.34
CA ARG A 60 13.58 11.48 -10.22
C ARG A 60 13.73 10.26 -9.34
N TYR A 61 12.63 9.56 -9.15
CA TYR A 61 12.61 8.26 -8.51
C TYR A 61 13.30 7.30 -9.47
N GLU A 62 14.45 6.79 -9.05
CA GLU A 62 15.01 5.57 -9.60
C GLU A 62 14.51 4.46 -8.68
N PRO A 63 13.52 3.65 -9.11
CA PRO A 63 13.01 2.59 -8.27
C PRO A 63 14.16 1.77 -7.70
N ARG A 64 14.17 1.58 -6.37
CA ARG A 64 15.21 0.79 -5.68
C ARG A 64 15.39 -0.58 -6.32
N VAL A 65 14.29 -1.13 -6.83
CA VAL A 65 14.22 -2.38 -7.58
C VAL A 65 15.07 -2.37 -8.86
N LEU A 66 15.29 -1.22 -9.53
CA LEU A 66 16.17 -1.10 -10.70
C LEU A 66 17.65 -1.18 -10.35
N ALA A 67 18.02 -0.80 -9.13
CA ALA A 67 19.41 -0.82 -8.65
C ALA A 67 19.73 -2.06 -7.79
N ASP A 68 18.73 -2.91 -7.55
CA ASP A 68 18.86 -4.09 -6.71
C ASP A 68 19.14 -5.33 -7.58
N PRO A 69 20.31 -5.98 -7.40
CA PRO A 69 20.72 -7.12 -8.22
C PRO A 69 19.75 -8.31 -8.19
N ARG A 70 18.84 -8.36 -7.21
CA ARG A 70 17.78 -9.38 -7.16
C ARG A 70 16.83 -9.29 -8.36
N PHE A 71 16.74 -8.14 -9.02
CA PHE A 71 15.81 -7.88 -10.12
C PHE A 71 16.49 -7.72 -11.49
N ASP A 72 17.76 -8.09 -11.59
CA ASP A 72 18.50 -8.10 -12.86
C ASP A 72 17.78 -8.96 -13.91
N GLY A 73 17.44 -8.36 -15.06
CA GLY A 73 16.73 -9.04 -16.15
C GLY A 73 15.19 -8.99 -16.07
N LEU A 74 14.62 -8.48 -14.97
CA LEU A 74 13.16 -8.38 -14.82
C LEU A 74 12.55 -7.41 -15.84
N ALA A 75 13.25 -6.33 -16.18
CA ALA A 75 12.80 -5.35 -17.17
C ALA A 75 12.56 -6.02 -18.53
N GLU A 76 13.54 -6.79 -19.00
CA GLU A 76 13.54 -7.48 -20.28
C GLU A 76 12.51 -8.61 -20.32
N ALA A 77 12.39 -9.37 -19.23
CA ALA A 77 11.37 -10.40 -19.09
C ALA A 77 9.95 -9.79 -19.13
N MET A 78 9.72 -8.68 -18.43
CA MET A 78 8.45 -7.98 -18.44
C MET A 78 8.13 -7.38 -19.82
N GLN A 79 9.12 -6.79 -20.49
CA GLN A 79 8.96 -6.27 -21.85
C GLN A 79 8.56 -7.39 -22.82
N THR A 80 9.15 -8.58 -22.70
CA THR A 80 8.78 -9.74 -23.52
C THR A 80 7.31 -10.14 -23.34
N VAL A 81 6.83 -10.16 -22.09
CA VAL A 81 5.42 -10.46 -21.77
C VAL A 81 4.49 -9.42 -22.41
N VAL A 82 4.81 -8.15 -22.26
CA VAL A 82 4.01 -7.03 -22.78
C VAL A 82 4.01 -6.99 -24.31
N ASP A 83 5.14 -7.24 -24.95
CA ASP A 83 5.26 -7.28 -26.41
C ASP A 83 4.50 -8.47 -27.01
N THR A 84 4.38 -9.57 -26.26
CA THR A 84 3.62 -10.76 -26.65
C THR A 84 2.11 -10.55 -26.53
N ASP A 85 1.65 -9.61 -25.70
CA ASP A 85 0.23 -9.22 -25.57
C ASP A 85 -0.23 -8.32 -26.72
N THR A 86 -0.25 -8.89 -27.92
CA THR A 86 -0.61 -8.21 -29.18
C THR A 86 -2.07 -7.77 -29.27
N ILE A 87 -2.93 -8.22 -28.35
CA ILE A 87 -4.36 -7.87 -28.31
C ILE A 87 -4.73 -6.97 -27.13
N GLY A 88 -3.77 -6.66 -26.24
CA GLY A 88 -3.99 -5.85 -25.05
C GLY A 88 -4.94 -6.51 -24.05
N LEU A 89 -4.80 -7.83 -23.87
CA LEU A 89 -5.58 -8.62 -22.93
C LEU A 89 -5.31 -8.19 -21.48
N TYR A 90 -4.07 -7.83 -21.16
CA TYR A 90 -3.65 -7.56 -19.79
C TYR A 90 -3.72 -6.06 -19.47
N GLN A 91 -4.85 -5.65 -18.88
CA GLN A 91 -5.01 -4.29 -18.33
C GLN A 91 -4.26 -4.12 -17.00
N SER A 92 -4.31 -5.15 -16.15
CA SER A 92 -3.53 -5.31 -14.92
C SER A 92 -2.56 -6.49 -15.06
N ARG A 93 -1.60 -6.61 -14.12
CA ARG A 93 -0.64 -7.72 -14.14
C ARG A 93 -1.40 -9.04 -14.01
N PRO A 94 -1.24 -9.99 -14.95
CA PRO A 94 -1.87 -11.29 -14.83
C PRO A 94 -1.24 -12.15 -13.71
N PRO A 95 -2.02 -13.05 -13.08
CA PRO A 95 -1.45 -14.02 -12.15
C PRO A 95 -0.45 -14.93 -12.88
N LEU A 96 0.72 -15.15 -12.28
CA LEU A 96 1.79 -15.97 -12.86
C LEU A 96 1.44 -17.47 -12.92
N ARG A 97 0.41 -17.88 -12.17
CA ARG A 97 -0.07 -19.26 -12.05
C ARG A 97 -1.56 -19.31 -12.30
N ASP A 98 -2.03 -20.41 -12.87
CA ASP A 98 -3.45 -20.67 -13.07
C ASP A 98 -4.16 -21.01 -11.75
N ALA A 99 -5.49 -21.22 -11.82
CA ALA A 99 -6.30 -21.56 -10.66
C ALA A 99 -5.92 -22.89 -9.98
N LEU A 100 -5.10 -23.72 -10.63
CA LEU A 100 -4.59 -24.99 -10.10
C LEU A 100 -3.15 -24.86 -9.57
N GLY A 101 -2.58 -23.64 -9.57
CA GLY A 101 -1.22 -23.35 -9.13
C GLY A 101 -0.14 -23.69 -10.16
N THR A 102 -0.53 -24.07 -11.38
CA THR A 102 0.40 -24.39 -12.46
C THR A 102 0.91 -23.10 -13.08
N PRO A 103 2.23 -22.94 -13.31
CA PRO A 103 2.74 -21.75 -13.99
C PRO A 103 2.12 -21.55 -15.38
N VAL A 104 1.74 -20.31 -15.66
CA VAL A 104 1.29 -19.91 -16.99
C VAL A 104 2.50 -19.87 -17.91
N SER A 105 2.46 -20.61 -19.03
CA SER A 105 3.63 -20.81 -19.89
C SER A 105 4.18 -19.50 -20.44
N GLU A 106 3.30 -18.55 -20.75
CA GLU A 106 3.64 -17.24 -21.31
C GLU A 106 4.26 -16.29 -20.28
N LEU A 107 4.12 -16.59 -18.99
CA LEU A 107 4.60 -15.78 -17.87
C LEU A 107 5.73 -16.48 -17.09
N ALA A 108 6.18 -17.64 -17.58
CA ALA A 108 7.15 -18.48 -16.88
C ALA A 108 8.46 -17.75 -16.57
N ASP A 109 8.86 -16.83 -17.44
CA ASP A 109 10.08 -16.02 -17.29
C ASP A 109 10.00 -15.04 -16.12
N LEU A 110 8.80 -14.76 -15.59
CA LEU A 110 8.60 -13.90 -14.42
C LEU A 110 8.59 -14.67 -13.09
N LEU A 111 8.53 -16.01 -13.12
CA LEU A 111 8.50 -16.85 -11.91
C LEU A 111 9.67 -16.61 -10.93
N PRO A 112 10.91 -16.29 -11.35
CA PRO A 112 11.99 -15.97 -10.41
C PRO A 112 11.64 -14.85 -9.42
N TRP A 113 10.71 -13.97 -9.78
CA TRP A 113 10.27 -12.83 -8.98
C TRP A 113 8.85 -13.00 -8.40
N GLU A 114 8.27 -14.20 -8.41
CA GLU A 114 6.91 -14.45 -7.92
C GLU A 114 6.72 -14.06 -6.44
N GLY A 115 7.79 -14.10 -5.64
CA GLY A 115 7.81 -13.65 -4.24
C GLY A 115 7.87 -12.13 -4.05
N TYR A 116 7.93 -11.34 -5.13
CA TYR A 116 8.00 -9.88 -5.10
C TYR A 116 6.85 -9.24 -5.90
N PRO A 117 5.59 -9.40 -5.46
CA PRO A 117 4.41 -8.94 -6.22
C PRO A 117 4.44 -7.43 -6.51
N ALA A 118 4.85 -6.59 -5.54
CA ALA A 118 4.94 -5.15 -5.73
C ALA A 118 5.99 -4.74 -6.79
N ALA A 119 7.11 -5.47 -6.87
CA ALA A 119 8.11 -5.25 -7.91
C ALA A 119 7.51 -5.62 -9.28
N LEU A 120 6.90 -6.80 -9.39
CA LEU A 120 6.24 -7.24 -10.62
C LEU A 120 5.16 -6.26 -11.08
N ASP A 121 4.34 -5.75 -10.16
CA ASP A 121 3.30 -4.75 -10.46
C ASP A 121 3.91 -3.42 -10.92
N THR A 122 4.98 -2.96 -10.28
CA THR A 122 5.71 -1.75 -10.68
C THR A 122 6.26 -1.90 -12.11
N PHE A 123 6.97 -2.99 -12.39
CA PHE A 123 7.51 -3.24 -13.73
C PHE A 123 6.41 -3.36 -14.79
N PHE A 124 5.33 -4.08 -14.49
CA PHE A 124 4.20 -4.20 -15.41
C PHE A 124 3.51 -2.84 -15.66
N MET A 125 3.39 -2.02 -14.61
CA MET A 125 2.82 -0.68 -14.68
C MET A 125 3.67 0.27 -15.53
N VAL A 126 4.93 -0.02 -15.80
CA VAL A 126 5.82 0.96 -16.44
C VAL A 126 6.36 0.48 -17.77
N THR A 127 6.30 -0.81 -18.03
CA THR A 127 6.77 -1.40 -19.30
C THR A 127 6.13 -0.68 -20.50
N GLU A 128 6.96 -0.32 -21.48
CA GLU A 128 6.53 0.44 -22.66
C GLU A 128 5.53 -0.39 -23.48
N ARG A 129 4.46 0.23 -23.97
CA ARG A 129 3.48 -0.40 -24.86
C ARG A 129 3.31 0.42 -26.12
N VAL A 130 3.51 -0.22 -27.26
CA VAL A 130 3.17 0.38 -28.55
C VAL A 130 1.65 0.49 -28.71
N ALA A 131 1.20 1.52 -29.41
CA ALA A 131 -0.21 1.68 -29.76
C ALA A 131 -0.63 0.56 -30.72
N LEU A 132 -1.44 -0.40 -30.25
CA LEU A 132 -1.94 -1.51 -31.07
C LEU A 132 -3.00 -1.08 -32.10
N ARG A 133 -3.61 0.09 -31.91
CA ARG A 133 -4.64 0.66 -32.80
C ARG A 133 -4.43 2.17 -32.96
N PRO A 134 -4.90 2.80 -34.06
CA PRO A 134 -4.80 4.26 -34.25
C PRO A 134 -5.47 5.09 -33.15
N THR A 135 -6.45 4.52 -32.44
CA THR A 135 -7.16 5.16 -31.32
C THR A 135 -6.55 4.87 -29.95
N HIS A 136 -5.52 4.03 -29.87
CA HIS A 136 -4.81 3.73 -28.64
C HIS A 136 -3.58 4.63 -28.53
N VAL A 137 -3.33 5.15 -27.33
CA VAL A 137 -2.12 5.92 -27.03
C VAL A 137 -1.03 4.94 -26.58
N ALA A 138 0.17 5.06 -27.15
CA ALA A 138 1.32 4.27 -26.71
C ALA A 138 1.66 4.63 -25.26
N LYS A 139 1.90 3.62 -24.43
CA LYS A 139 2.33 3.81 -23.05
C LYS A 139 3.84 3.97 -23.03
N ARG A 140 4.33 5.18 -22.71
CA ARG A 140 5.75 5.45 -22.52
C ARG A 140 5.96 5.94 -21.10
N PRO A 141 6.61 5.17 -20.21
CA PRO A 141 6.96 5.70 -18.89
C PRO A 141 7.97 6.83 -19.07
N VAL A 142 7.58 8.07 -18.74
CA VAL A 142 8.52 9.21 -18.81
C VAL A 142 9.07 9.54 -17.42
N SER A 143 8.22 9.44 -16.40
CA SER A 143 8.52 9.80 -15.01
C SER A 143 7.70 8.98 -14.02
N PHE A 144 8.17 8.95 -12.78
CA PHE A 144 7.47 8.39 -11.62
C PHE A 144 7.30 9.47 -10.57
N TYR A 145 6.24 9.34 -9.78
CA TYR A 145 6.01 10.17 -8.62
C TYR A 145 5.90 9.27 -7.40
N GLU A 146 6.63 9.63 -6.36
CA GLU A 146 6.58 8.99 -5.05
C GLU A 146 6.23 10.06 -4.03
N TYR A 147 5.28 9.73 -3.16
CA TYR A 147 4.99 10.48 -1.96
C TYR A 147 5.24 9.57 -0.76
N VAL A 148 6.15 9.99 0.12
CA VAL A 148 6.39 9.29 1.40
C VAL A 148 5.70 10.09 2.50
N ASP A 149 4.60 9.54 3.02
CA ASP A 149 3.89 10.12 4.15
C ASP A 149 4.63 9.80 5.46
N THR A 150 5.33 10.79 6.03
CA THR A 150 6.03 10.64 7.31
C THR A 150 5.20 11.10 8.51
N SER A 151 3.94 11.48 8.29
CA SER A 151 3.05 12.01 9.34
C SER A 151 2.16 10.94 9.98
N VAL A 152 2.18 9.72 9.44
CA VAL A 152 1.41 8.59 9.93
C VAL A 152 1.94 8.03 11.25
N HIS A 153 1.04 7.38 11.99
CA HIS A 153 1.30 6.73 13.26
C HIS A 153 1.01 5.23 13.16
N ASN A 154 1.89 4.41 13.74
CA ASN A 154 1.74 2.96 13.67
C ASN A 154 0.47 2.49 14.39
N GLY A 155 -0.15 1.43 13.85
CA GLY A 155 -1.36 0.83 14.38
C GLY A 155 -2.66 1.52 13.96
N PHE A 156 -2.60 2.64 13.25
CA PHE A 156 -3.79 3.32 12.72
C PHE A 156 -4.03 2.98 11.26
N ILE A 157 -5.30 2.83 10.88
CA ILE A 157 -5.66 2.60 9.47
C ILE A 157 -5.77 3.95 8.76
N TYR A 158 -4.96 4.12 7.73
CA TYR A 158 -5.00 5.24 6.80
C TYR A 158 -5.56 4.77 5.46
N PHE A 159 -6.24 5.68 4.76
CA PHE A 159 -6.77 5.43 3.44
C PHE A 159 -6.06 6.35 2.44
N TYR A 160 -5.47 5.75 1.42
CA TYR A 160 -4.81 6.48 0.33
C TYR A 160 -5.54 6.22 -0.97
N SER A 161 -5.64 7.24 -1.80
CA SER A 161 -6.23 7.15 -3.13
C SER A 161 -5.42 7.99 -4.09
N VAL A 162 -5.30 7.53 -5.33
CA VAL A 162 -4.62 8.26 -6.41
C VAL A 162 -5.67 8.61 -7.45
N THR A 163 -6.02 9.89 -7.54
CA THR A 163 -7.03 10.39 -8.48
C THR A 163 -6.35 11.18 -9.60
N ALA A 164 -6.98 11.14 -10.78
CA ALA A 164 -6.69 12.08 -11.85
C ALA A 164 -7.70 13.24 -11.77
N SER A 165 -7.20 14.45 -11.94
CA SER A 165 -8.00 15.67 -12.09
C SER A 165 -7.73 16.30 -13.45
N ASP A 166 -8.72 17.01 -13.98
CA ASP A 166 -8.53 17.92 -15.12
C ASP A 166 -8.88 19.37 -14.73
N HIS A 167 -8.79 20.26 -15.71
CA HIS A 167 -9.15 21.66 -15.56
C HIS A 167 -10.48 21.95 -16.24
N ALA A 168 -11.30 22.81 -15.63
CA ALA A 168 -12.44 23.38 -16.30
C ALA A 168 -11.95 24.31 -17.39
N VAL A 169 -12.46 24.12 -18.60
CA VAL A 169 -12.06 24.87 -19.79
C VAL A 169 -13.27 25.54 -20.41
N ASP A 170 -13.12 26.80 -20.80
CA ASP A 170 -14.08 27.53 -21.61
C ASP A 170 -13.59 27.60 -23.06
N LEU A 171 -14.54 27.49 -23.98
CA LEU A 171 -14.30 27.44 -25.42
C LEU A 171 -15.00 28.63 -26.08
N ASP A 172 -14.26 29.70 -26.34
CA ASP A 172 -14.73 30.84 -27.12
C ASP A 172 -14.27 30.71 -28.58
N GLY A 173 -15.14 30.12 -29.40
CA GLY A 173 -14.87 29.83 -30.81
C GLY A 173 -13.78 28.77 -31.00
N THR A 174 -12.53 29.21 -31.17
CA THR A 174 -11.34 28.31 -31.28
C THR A 174 -10.32 28.53 -30.18
N ASN A 175 -10.56 29.48 -29.26
CA ASN A 175 -9.69 29.72 -28.13
C ASN A 175 -10.19 28.93 -26.92
N LEU A 176 -9.29 28.18 -26.31
CA LEU A 176 -9.54 27.41 -25.09
C LEU A 176 -8.85 28.11 -23.93
N THR A 177 -9.60 28.43 -22.87
CA THR A 177 -9.09 29.07 -21.66
C THR A 177 -9.39 28.21 -20.45
N VAL A 178 -8.39 27.96 -19.61
CA VAL A 178 -8.58 27.31 -18.31
C VAL A 178 -9.31 28.30 -17.39
N THR A 179 -10.49 27.92 -16.90
CA THR A 179 -11.35 28.76 -16.06
C THR A 179 -11.40 28.31 -14.61
N GLY A 180 -10.90 27.11 -14.29
CA GLY A 180 -10.81 26.63 -12.91
C GLY A 180 -10.46 25.15 -12.80
N GLU A 181 -10.75 24.59 -11.64
CA GLU A 181 -10.68 23.15 -11.36
C GLU A 181 -11.75 22.42 -12.18
N GLY A 182 -11.36 21.31 -12.78
CA GLY A 182 -12.25 20.47 -13.57
C GLY A 182 -12.82 19.32 -12.75
N LEU A 183 -13.08 18.21 -13.42
CA LEU A 183 -13.54 16.99 -12.79
C LEU A 183 -12.36 16.27 -12.13
N VAL A 184 -12.59 15.78 -10.91
CA VAL A 184 -11.68 14.88 -10.21
C VAL A 184 -12.38 13.53 -10.07
N GLY A 185 -11.63 12.45 -10.25
CA GLY A 185 -12.12 11.11 -9.92
C GLY A 185 -12.50 11.02 -8.45
N ASP A 186 -13.56 10.28 -8.13
CA ASP A 186 -13.95 10.05 -6.74
C ASP A 186 -12.86 9.20 -6.03
N PRO A 187 -12.19 9.74 -5.00
CA PRO A 187 -11.15 8.99 -4.29
C PRO A 187 -11.68 7.72 -3.63
N GLY A 188 -12.97 7.68 -3.26
CA GLY A 188 -13.63 6.49 -2.72
C GLY A 188 -13.73 5.33 -3.73
N SER A 189 -13.52 5.58 -5.02
CA SER A 189 -13.58 4.53 -6.05
C SER A 189 -12.27 3.76 -6.24
N SER A 190 -11.15 4.24 -5.68
CA SER A 190 -9.81 3.67 -5.94
C SER A 190 -8.89 3.67 -4.73
N PHE A 191 -9.46 3.72 -3.53
CA PHE A 191 -8.66 3.75 -2.32
C PHE A 191 -8.03 2.39 -2.01
N VAL A 192 -6.93 2.45 -1.26
CA VAL A 192 -6.32 1.34 -0.55
C VAL A 192 -6.18 1.77 0.90
N ASP A 193 -6.51 0.87 1.83
CA ASP A 193 -6.23 1.07 3.24
C ASP A 193 -4.87 0.45 3.61
N ILE A 194 -4.17 1.10 4.52
CA ILE A 194 -2.90 0.61 5.06
C ILE A 194 -2.81 0.95 6.55
N SER A 195 -2.31 0.00 7.32
CA SER A 195 -1.90 0.23 8.70
C SER A 195 -0.37 0.17 8.76
N PRO A 196 0.34 1.30 8.89
CA PRO A 196 1.77 1.26 9.13
C PRO A 196 2.02 0.56 10.46
N GLY A 197 3.11 -0.19 10.52
CA GLY A 197 3.50 -0.97 11.68
C GLY A 197 4.99 -0.81 11.98
N ALA A 198 5.42 -1.35 13.11
CA ALA A 198 6.84 -1.40 13.45
C ALA A 198 7.64 -2.13 12.36
N THR A 199 8.85 -1.66 12.06
CA THR A 199 9.77 -2.37 11.17
C THR A 199 10.32 -3.62 11.87
N ALA A 200 10.50 -4.70 11.13
CA ALA A 200 11.09 -5.92 11.65
C ALA A 200 12.54 -5.68 12.08
N GLN A 201 12.90 -6.15 13.27
CA GLN A 201 14.22 -5.93 13.81
C GLN A 201 15.21 -6.93 13.19
N THR A 202 16.28 -6.43 12.58
CA THR A 202 17.36 -7.26 12.05
C THR A 202 18.18 -7.91 13.17
N ALA A 203 18.94 -8.96 12.85
CA ALA A 203 19.82 -9.61 13.83
C ALA A 203 20.93 -8.65 14.30
N GLU A 204 21.41 -7.78 13.41
CA GLU A 204 22.43 -6.78 13.67
C GLU A 204 21.90 -5.67 14.60
N GLU A 205 20.67 -5.20 14.38
CA GLU A 205 20.01 -4.25 15.28
C GLU A 205 19.71 -4.88 16.64
N ARG A 206 19.20 -6.13 16.66
CA ARG A 206 18.99 -6.90 17.90
C ARG A 206 20.27 -7.01 18.72
N ALA A 207 21.42 -7.24 18.09
CA ALA A 207 22.70 -7.30 18.79
C ALA A 207 23.17 -5.95 19.33
N ARG A 208 22.81 -4.84 18.65
CA ARG A 208 23.21 -3.47 19.03
C ARG A 208 22.32 -2.87 20.11
N GLU A 209 21.01 -3.03 19.95
CA GLU A 209 19.97 -2.35 20.72
C GLU A 209 19.31 -3.25 21.77
N GLY A 210 19.50 -4.57 21.64
CA GLY A 210 18.90 -5.57 22.50
C GLY A 210 17.46 -5.92 22.11
N VAL A 211 16.81 -6.68 22.99
CA VAL A 211 15.43 -7.11 22.80
C VAL A 211 14.49 -5.98 23.21
N ASN A 212 13.68 -5.49 22.26
CA ASN A 212 12.69 -4.44 22.49
C ASN A 212 11.31 -4.81 21.92
N ILE A 213 10.92 -6.07 22.06
CA ILE A 213 9.58 -6.53 21.70
C ILE A 213 8.60 -6.09 22.78
N TYR A 214 7.50 -5.46 22.39
CA TYR A 214 6.47 -5.01 23.30
C TYR A 214 5.07 -5.16 22.70
N VAL A 215 4.05 -5.07 23.55
CA VAL A 215 2.64 -5.09 23.17
C VAL A 215 2.04 -3.72 23.41
N TYR A 216 1.23 -3.24 22.47
CA TYR A 216 0.46 -2.02 22.63
C TYR A 216 -0.99 -2.18 22.11
N PRO A 217 -1.97 -1.46 22.68
CA PRO A 217 -1.84 -0.71 23.93
C PRO A 217 -1.61 -1.65 25.14
N ASN A 218 -0.86 -1.17 26.14
CA ASN A 218 -0.61 -1.93 27.36
C ASN A 218 -0.54 -0.97 28.57
N PRO A 219 -1.53 -1.00 29.49
CA PRO A 219 -2.67 -1.91 29.52
C PRO A 219 -3.66 -1.66 28.37
N ALA A 220 -4.22 -2.74 27.84
CA ALA A 220 -5.30 -2.72 26.86
C ALA A 220 -6.63 -2.46 27.59
N THR A 221 -6.93 -1.18 27.82
CA THR A 221 -8.19 -0.71 28.44
C THR A 221 -9.23 -0.42 27.38
N ARG A 222 -10.51 -0.31 27.78
CA ARG A 222 -11.57 0.16 26.87
C ARG A 222 -11.23 1.49 26.21
N ASP A 223 -10.75 2.46 26.98
CA ASP A 223 -10.36 3.79 26.48
C ASP A 223 -9.15 3.71 25.54
N ALA A 224 -8.12 2.92 25.87
CA ALA A 224 -6.92 2.79 25.03
C ALA A 224 -7.17 2.01 23.73
N LEU A 225 -8.27 1.26 23.69
CA LEU A 225 -8.75 0.52 22.53
C LEU A 225 -9.87 1.26 21.80
N GLU A 226 -10.36 2.40 22.29
CA GLU A 226 -11.54 3.11 21.78
C GLU A 226 -11.32 3.56 20.33
N GLU A 227 -10.12 4.02 19.99
CA GLU A 227 -9.76 4.44 18.63
C GLU A 227 -9.66 3.24 17.64
N PHE A 228 -9.34 2.04 18.15
CA PHE A 228 -9.45 0.81 17.36
C PHE A 228 -10.94 0.41 17.16
N GLN A 229 -11.80 0.65 18.17
CA GLN A 229 -13.24 0.30 18.19
C GLN A 229 -14.10 1.06 17.16
N GLU A 230 -13.56 2.10 16.54
CA GLU A 230 -14.29 2.87 15.52
C GLU A 230 -14.33 2.17 14.16
N LEU A 231 -13.57 1.07 13.98
CA LEU A 231 -13.72 0.19 12.83
C LEU A 231 -14.92 -0.73 13.04
N ASN A 232 -15.87 -0.70 12.11
CA ASN A 232 -16.99 -1.64 12.13
C ASN A 232 -16.46 -3.08 12.15
N PRO A 233 -16.91 -3.93 13.10
CA PRO A 233 -16.53 -5.33 13.13
C PRO A 233 -16.79 -6.00 11.78
N ASN A 234 -15.83 -6.79 11.30
CA ASN A 234 -15.96 -7.59 10.09
C ASN A 234 -15.65 -9.08 10.39
N GLU A 235 -15.68 -9.94 9.37
CA GLU A 235 -15.45 -11.38 9.58
C GLU A 235 -14.04 -11.70 10.14
N ASP A 236 -13.04 -10.86 9.84
CA ASP A 236 -11.65 -11.05 10.25
C ASP A 236 -11.31 -10.35 11.59
N ASP A 237 -12.00 -9.25 11.91
CA ASP A 237 -11.89 -8.48 13.16
C ASP A 237 -13.27 -8.32 13.83
N PRO A 238 -13.82 -9.39 14.43
CA PRO A 238 -15.17 -9.42 14.97
C PRO A 238 -15.35 -8.61 16.26
N THR A 239 -14.26 -8.17 16.89
CA THR A 239 -14.31 -7.41 18.14
C THR A 239 -14.11 -5.92 17.92
N GLY A 240 -13.49 -5.52 16.80
CA GLY A 240 -13.07 -4.13 16.56
C GLY A 240 -11.99 -3.67 17.55
N VAL A 241 -11.40 -4.57 18.35
CA VAL A 241 -10.32 -4.26 19.30
C VAL A 241 -9.14 -5.16 19.07
N ARG A 242 -7.95 -4.56 18.99
CA ARG A 242 -6.72 -5.31 18.78
C ARG A 242 -5.60 -4.85 19.70
N VAL A 243 -4.72 -5.78 20.05
CA VAL A 243 -3.39 -5.47 20.57
C VAL A 243 -2.36 -5.89 19.54
N CYS A 244 -1.28 -5.13 19.40
CA CYS A 244 -0.24 -5.38 18.42
C CYS A 244 1.10 -5.65 19.14
N PHE A 245 1.78 -6.69 18.68
CA PHE A 245 3.13 -7.08 19.08
C PHE A 245 4.11 -6.38 18.13
N ALA A 246 4.93 -5.47 18.64
CA ALA A 246 5.86 -4.66 17.84
C ALA A 246 7.32 -5.12 17.97
N ASN A 247 8.16 -4.64 17.03
CA ASN A 247 9.59 -4.91 16.94
C ASN A 247 9.93 -6.41 16.85
N LEU A 248 9.06 -7.17 16.18
CA LEU A 248 9.27 -8.58 15.93
C LEU A 248 10.52 -8.81 15.06
N PRO A 249 11.23 -9.94 15.23
CA PRO A 249 12.40 -10.26 14.43
C PRO A 249 12.12 -10.29 12.92
N MET A 250 13.10 -9.88 12.11
CA MET A 250 13.09 -10.02 10.64
C MET A 250 13.34 -11.48 10.21
N ALA A 251 12.38 -12.33 10.56
CA ALA A 251 12.35 -13.77 10.34
C ALA A 251 10.90 -14.25 10.46
N ARG A 252 10.64 -15.54 10.23
CA ARG A 252 9.35 -16.13 10.59
C ARG A 252 9.29 -16.32 12.10
N ASN A 253 8.23 -15.83 12.71
CA ASN A 253 8.01 -15.83 14.15
C ASN A 253 6.72 -16.55 14.49
N THR A 254 6.73 -17.26 15.61
CA THR A 254 5.53 -17.81 16.24
C THR A 254 5.33 -17.11 17.58
N ILE A 255 4.19 -16.44 17.72
CA ILE A 255 3.79 -15.73 18.95
C ILE A 255 2.74 -16.59 19.65
N GLU A 256 3.05 -17.06 20.84
CA GLU A 256 2.11 -17.84 21.65
C GLU A 256 1.67 -17.02 22.86
N ILE A 257 0.35 -16.93 23.06
CA ILE A 257 -0.25 -16.11 24.11
C ILE A 257 -0.86 -17.04 25.16
N TYR A 258 -0.55 -16.77 26.43
CA TYR A 258 -0.91 -17.61 27.56
C TYR A 258 -1.69 -16.83 28.62
N SER A 259 -2.61 -17.52 29.29
CA SER A 259 -3.15 -17.05 30.57
C SER A 259 -2.06 -17.02 31.64
N LEU A 260 -2.28 -16.28 32.74
CA LEU A 260 -1.35 -16.31 33.88
C LEU A 260 -1.18 -17.71 34.49
N ASN A 261 -2.15 -18.61 34.29
CA ASN A 261 -2.10 -20.01 34.75
C ASN A 261 -1.32 -20.93 33.78
N GLY A 262 -0.84 -20.40 32.65
CA GLY A 262 -0.10 -21.17 31.64
C GLY A 262 -0.97 -21.83 30.57
N ASP A 263 -2.26 -21.51 30.50
CA ASP A 263 -3.13 -22.04 29.44
C ASP A 263 -2.85 -21.31 28.13
N LEU A 264 -2.57 -22.05 27.05
CA LEU A 264 -2.45 -21.46 25.72
C LEU A 264 -3.81 -20.88 25.26
N ILE A 265 -3.82 -19.60 24.94
CA ILE A 265 -5.01 -18.84 24.52
C ILE A 265 -5.06 -18.72 23.01
N GLN A 266 -3.93 -18.37 22.39
CA GLN A 266 -3.84 -18.16 20.94
C GLN A 266 -2.39 -18.36 20.46
N THR A 267 -2.25 -18.79 19.20
CA THR A 267 -0.98 -18.81 18.47
C THR A 267 -1.13 -17.93 17.23
N ILE A 268 -0.14 -17.07 16.96
CA ILE A 268 -0.11 -16.16 15.82
C ILE A 268 1.19 -16.43 15.07
N ASP A 269 1.08 -16.75 13.79
CA ASP A 269 2.21 -16.84 12.89
C ASP A 269 2.44 -15.49 12.22
N HIS A 270 3.69 -15.03 12.24
CA HIS A 270 4.10 -13.74 11.66
C HIS A 270 5.32 -13.93 10.76
N ASP A 271 5.25 -13.53 9.50
CA ASP A 271 6.41 -13.55 8.59
C ASP A 271 7.03 -12.15 8.53
N GLY A 272 8.07 -11.90 9.31
CA GLY A 272 8.79 -10.62 9.30
C GLY A 272 9.88 -10.51 8.24
N THR A 273 9.99 -11.48 7.31
CA THR A 273 11.02 -11.46 6.26
C THR A 273 10.77 -10.41 5.17
N ASP A 274 9.56 -9.88 5.11
CA ASP A 274 9.14 -8.77 4.27
C ASP A 274 9.49 -7.38 4.85
N GLY A 275 10.04 -7.35 6.08
CA GLY A 275 10.39 -6.14 6.80
C GLY A 275 9.30 -5.63 7.74
N PHE A 276 8.14 -6.28 7.82
CA PHE A 276 7.08 -5.93 8.76
C PHE A 276 7.34 -6.58 10.12
N GLY A 277 7.46 -5.76 11.16
CA GLY A 277 7.84 -6.17 12.52
C GLY A 277 6.67 -6.18 13.49
N GLU A 278 5.45 -6.30 12.98
CA GLU A 278 4.23 -6.13 13.77
C GLU A 278 3.18 -7.19 13.44
N ALA A 279 2.56 -7.73 14.48
CA ALA A 279 1.43 -8.65 14.36
C ALA A 279 0.33 -8.22 15.32
N CYS A 280 -0.90 -8.10 14.84
CA CYS A 280 -2.04 -7.69 15.67
C CYS A 280 -2.99 -8.85 15.97
N TRP A 281 -3.61 -8.80 17.15
CA TRP A 281 -4.53 -9.81 17.64
C TRP A 281 -5.83 -9.19 18.14
N ASN A 282 -6.96 -9.68 17.63
CA ASN A 282 -8.32 -9.24 17.94
C ASN A 282 -8.85 -9.63 19.33
N LEU A 283 -7.99 -10.13 20.23
CA LEU A 283 -8.33 -10.59 21.58
C LEU A 283 -9.34 -11.76 21.62
N VAL A 284 -9.50 -12.50 20.51
CA VAL A 284 -10.28 -13.73 20.44
C VAL A 284 -9.37 -14.93 20.58
N SER A 285 -9.67 -15.80 21.54
CA SER A 285 -8.96 -17.06 21.74
C SER A 285 -9.14 -18.01 20.56
N ARG A 286 -8.29 -19.04 20.48
CA ARG A 286 -8.40 -20.14 19.50
C ARG A 286 -9.75 -20.87 19.48
N ASN A 287 -10.57 -20.71 20.52
CA ASN A 287 -11.91 -21.29 20.62
C ASN A 287 -13.02 -20.36 20.12
N GLY A 288 -12.68 -19.21 19.51
CA GLY A 288 -13.65 -18.23 19.04
C GLY A 288 -14.32 -17.43 20.18
N GLN A 289 -13.71 -17.41 21.37
CA GLN A 289 -14.22 -16.67 22.52
C GLN A 289 -13.33 -15.48 22.83
N GLU A 290 -13.95 -14.32 23.00
CA GLU A 290 -13.29 -13.14 23.53
C GLU A 290 -12.72 -13.43 24.92
N ILE A 291 -11.48 -13.00 25.16
CA ILE A 291 -10.80 -13.21 26.44
C ILE A 291 -11.40 -12.31 27.55
N VAL A 292 -11.00 -12.51 28.81
CA VAL A 292 -11.47 -11.69 29.95
C VAL A 292 -10.40 -10.70 30.41
N SER A 293 -10.74 -9.79 31.31
CA SER A 293 -9.75 -8.93 31.97
C SER A 293 -8.74 -9.79 32.74
N GLY A 294 -7.45 -9.48 32.61
CA GLY A 294 -6.40 -10.28 33.22
C GLY A 294 -4.99 -9.92 32.76
N ILE A 295 -4.01 -10.60 33.35
CA ILE A 295 -2.61 -10.53 32.93
C ILE A 295 -2.36 -11.73 32.00
N TYR A 296 -1.78 -11.43 30.84
CA TYR A 296 -1.41 -12.42 29.84
C TYR A 296 0.10 -12.42 29.66
N LEU A 297 0.65 -13.60 29.41
CA LEU A 297 2.03 -13.80 29.03
C LEU A 297 2.08 -14.08 27.52
N TYR A 298 3.17 -13.74 26.88
CA TYR A 298 3.41 -14.16 25.50
C TYR A 298 4.86 -14.58 25.33
N SER A 299 5.08 -15.57 24.47
CA SER A 299 6.40 -15.92 23.96
C SER A 299 6.49 -15.59 22.48
N VAL A 300 7.65 -15.11 22.04
CA VAL A 300 7.99 -14.93 20.64
C VAL A 300 9.18 -15.83 20.33
N GLN A 301 8.97 -16.76 19.41
CA GLN A 301 10.00 -17.68 18.94
C GLN A 301 10.29 -17.38 17.49
N SER A 302 11.57 -17.29 17.15
CA SER A 302 12.00 -17.04 15.77
C SER A 302 12.50 -18.33 15.13
N SER A 303 12.21 -18.48 13.83
CA SER A 303 12.81 -19.52 12.99
C SER A 303 14.32 -19.33 12.79
N ASP A 304 14.84 -18.14 13.07
CA ASP A 304 16.26 -17.82 12.98
C ASP A 304 16.92 -17.85 14.37
N SER A 305 17.86 -18.79 14.53
CA SER A 305 18.64 -19.03 15.75
C SER A 305 19.48 -17.84 16.24
N ARG A 306 19.63 -16.78 15.44
CA ARG A 306 20.28 -15.52 15.86
C ARG A 306 19.41 -14.69 16.81
N PHE A 307 18.11 -14.98 16.88
CA PHE A 307 17.19 -14.35 17.82
C PHE A 307 16.85 -15.32 18.94
N ASP A 308 17.15 -14.93 20.18
CA ASP A 308 16.73 -15.68 21.36
C ASP A 308 15.21 -15.60 21.56
N ASP A 309 14.63 -16.67 22.12
CA ASP A 309 13.24 -16.70 22.56
C ASP A 309 12.97 -15.56 23.55
N PHE A 310 11.87 -14.84 23.33
CA PHE A 310 11.47 -13.73 24.18
C PHE A 310 10.18 -14.04 24.91
N ILE A 311 10.09 -13.65 26.19
CA ILE A 311 8.87 -13.74 26.99
C ILE A 311 8.51 -12.35 27.49
N GLY A 312 7.28 -11.92 27.21
CA GLY A 312 6.72 -10.67 27.70
C GLY A 312 5.38 -10.88 28.41
N LYS A 313 4.81 -9.76 28.87
CA LYS A 313 3.48 -9.72 29.49
C LYS A 313 2.72 -8.47 29.10
N PHE A 314 1.40 -8.57 29.09
CA PHE A 314 0.50 -7.44 28.92
C PHE A 314 -0.75 -7.61 29.77
N VAL A 315 -1.48 -6.53 29.97
CA VAL A 315 -2.68 -6.50 30.81
C VAL A 315 -3.87 -6.09 29.96
N VAL A 316 -4.99 -6.77 30.13
CA VAL A 316 -6.27 -6.44 29.50
C VAL A 316 -7.26 -6.02 30.60
N ILE A 317 -7.92 -4.89 30.40
CA ILE A 317 -8.91 -4.32 31.33
C ILE A 317 -10.18 -3.95 30.53
N ARG A 318 -11.17 -4.84 30.56
CA ARG A 318 -12.54 -4.58 30.10
C ARG A 318 -13.40 -3.91 31.18
#